data_AF-A0A091MMI9-F1
#
_entry.id   AF-A0A091MMI9-F1
#
_cell.length_a   1.000
_cell.length_b   1.000
_cell.length_c   1.000
_cell.angle_alpha   90.00
_cell.angle_beta   90.00
_cell.angle_gamma   90.00
#
_symmetry.space_group_name_H-M   'P 1'
#
loop_
_entity.id
_entity.type
_entity.pdbx_description
1 polymer ?
#
loop_
_entity_poly.entity_id
_entity_poly.type
_entity_poly.pdbx_seq_one_letter_code
_entity_poly.pdbx_strand_id
1 'polypeptide(L)' 'TYIGSIVASVNPYKSIPGLYDCTTVERYSKHHMGEIAPHIFAVANECYRCLWKRHDNQCILI' A
#
# COMPACT_ATOMS: atom_id res chain seq x y z
N THR A 1 3.38 4.40 8.35
CA THR A 1 4.15 5.64 8.10
C THR A 1 4.93 5.51 6.81
N TYR A 2 5.04 6.58 6.01
CA TYR A 2 5.89 6.60 4.81
C TYR A 2 7.30 7.08 5.13
N ILE A 3 8.29 6.46 4.50
CA ILE A 3 9.69 6.88 4.45
C ILE A 3 10.10 6.84 2.98
N GLY A 4 9.78 7.89 2.23
CA GLY A 4 9.88 7.86 0.76
C GLY A 4 8.99 6.76 0.17
N SER A 5 9.60 5.81 -0.54
CA SER A 5 8.93 4.62 -1.10
C SER A 5 8.83 3.44 -0.12
N ILE A 6 9.31 3.59 1.12
CA ILE A 6 9.26 2.55 2.16
C ILE A 6 8.04 2.80 3.06
N VAL A 7 7.40 1.72 3.54
CA VAL A 7 6.35 1.80 4.56
C VAL A 7 6.85 1.17 5.85
N ALA A 8 6.81 1.95 6.93
CA ALA A 8 6.93 1.43 8.29
C ALA A 8 5.53 1.11 8.82
N SER A 9 5.31 -0.14 9.22
CA SER A 9 4.08 -0.63 9.86
C SER A 9 4.40 -1.14 11.27
N VAL A 10 3.57 -0.79 12.25
CA VAL A 10 3.73 -1.21 13.64
C VAL A 10 2.54 -2.08 14.01
N ASN A 11 2.80 -3.27 14.57
CA ASN A 11 1.75 -4.19 14.98
C ASN A 11 0.95 -3.58 16.16
N PRO A 12 -0.37 -3.34 16.00
CA PRO A 12 -1.20 -2.78 17.07
C PRO A 12 -1.61 -3.82 18.13
N TYR A 13 -1.35 -5.11 17.92
CA TYR A 13 -1.82 -6.24 18.75
C TYR A 13 -3.34 -6.27 18.96
N LYS A 14 -4.10 -5.64 18.05
CA LYS A 14 -5.57 -5.62 18.03
C LYS A 14 -6.08 -5.35 16.62
N SER A 15 -7.29 -5.80 16.32
CA SER A 15 -7.96 -5.42 15.07
C SER A 15 -8.37 -3.96 15.11
N ILE A 16 -8.11 -3.23 14.02
CA ILE A 16 -8.56 -1.85 13.84
C ILE A 16 -9.74 -1.87 12.87
N PRO A 17 -10.95 -1.47 13.29
CA PRO A 17 -12.13 -1.46 12.42
C PRO A 17 -11.89 -0.61 11.17
N GLY A 18 -12.29 -1.10 9.99
CA GLY A 18 -12.16 -0.37 8.74
C GLY A 18 -10.77 -0.43 8.08
N LEU A 19 -9.74 -0.94 8.76
CA LEU A 19 -8.37 -0.89 8.26
C LEU A 19 -8.14 -1.81 7.05
N TYR A 20 -8.77 -2.99 7.04
CA TYR A 20 -8.58 -4.02 6.01
C TYR A 20 -9.87 -4.37 5.25
N ASP A 21 -10.86 -3.47 5.27
CA ASP A 21 -12.15 -3.68 4.61
C ASP A 21 -12.05 -3.56 3.09
N CYS A 22 -12.97 -4.19 2.36
CA CYS A 22 -13.03 -4.12 0.89
C CYS A 22 -13.15 -2.67 0.38
N THR A 23 -13.91 -1.83 1.07
CA THR A 23 -14.05 -0.40 0.74
C THR A 23 -12.71 0.34 0.85
N THR A 24 -11.87 -0.05 1.82
CA THR A 24 -10.52 0.48 1.97
C THR A 24 -9.63 -0.01 0.83
N VAL A 25 -9.71 -1.28 0.44
CA VAL A 25 -8.98 -1.81 -0.74
C VAL A 25 -9.32 -1.01 -2.01
N GLU A 26 -10.61 -0.82 -2.29
CA GLU A 26 -11.08 -0.05 -3.45
C GLU A 26 -10.65 1.42 -3.42
N ARG A 27 -10.57 2.00 -2.22
CA ARG A 27 -10.05 3.36 -2.05
C ARG A 27 -8.58 3.43 -2.45
N TYR A 28 -7.75 2.50 -2.00
CA TYR A 28 -6.31 2.50 -2.28
C TYR A 28 -5.98 2.11 -3.74
N SER A 29 -6.79 1.30 -4.41
CA SER A 29 -6.53 0.93 -5.82
C SER A 29 -6.64 2.12 -6.78
N LYS A 30 -7.44 3.13 -6.42
CA LYS A 30 -7.68 4.34 -7.23
C LYS A 30 -6.69 5.49 -6.98
N HIS A 31 -5.80 5.36 -5.99
CA HIS A 31 -4.88 6.43 -5.59
C HIS A 31 -3.42 6.01 -5.74
N HIS A 32 -2.55 6.98 -5.98
CA HIS A 32 -1.10 6.80 -6.02
C HIS A 32 -0.51 6.81 -4.62
N MET A 33 0.67 6.21 -4.47
CA MET A 33 1.42 6.26 -3.21
C MET A 33 1.70 7.72 -2.81
N GLY A 34 1.35 8.09 -1.59
CA GLY A 34 1.53 9.44 -1.04
C GLY A 34 0.32 10.38 -1.18
N GLU A 35 -0.69 10.06 -2.01
CA GLU A 35 -1.91 10.89 -2.12
C GLU A 35 -2.84 10.76 -0.91
N ILE A 36 -2.83 9.58 -0.30
CA ILE A 36 -3.63 9.26 0.89
C ILE A 36 -2.75 8.67 1.99
N ALA A 37 -3.34 8.54 3.18
CA ALA A 37 -2.66 8.08 4.38
C ALA A 37 -1.83 6.79 4.16
N PRO A 38 -0.73 6.60 4.90
CA PRO A 38 0.13 5.44 4.74
C PRO A 38 -0.58 4.13 5.06
N HIS A 39 -0.58 3.22 4.08
CA HIS A 39 -1.15 1.89 4.21
C HIS A 39 -0.43 0.89 3.32
N ILE A 40 -0.44 -0.39 3.72
CA ILE A 40 0.18 -1.47 2.94
C ILE A 40 -0.45 -1.64 1.56
N PHE A 41 -1.74 -1.31 1.41
CA PHE A 41 -2.44 -1.35 0.13
C PHE A 41 -1.91 -0.32 -0.88
N ALA A 42 -1.40 0.82 -0.42
CA ALA A 42 -0.76 1.79 -1.31
C ALA A 42 0.52 1.20 -1.94
N VAL A 43 1.31 0.47 -1.15
CA VAL A 43 2.53 -0.22 -1.62
C VAL A 43 2.19 -1.32 -2.60
N ALA A 44 1.18 -2.14 -2.28
CA ALA A 44 0.71 -3.18 -3.17
C ALA A 44 0.19 -2.62 -4.51
N ASN A 45 -0.57 -1.52 -4.46
CA ASN A 45 -1.07 -0.86 -5.68
C ASN A 45 0.06 -0.31 -6.53
N GLU A 46 1.04 0.38 -5.93
CA GLU A 46 2.17 0.92 -6.70
C GLU A 46 3.04 -0.20 -7.27
N CYS A 47 3.31 -1.27 -6.51
CA CYS A 47 4.00 -2.47 -6.99
C CYS A 47 3.29 -3.09 -8.21
N TYR A 48 1.97 -3.24 -8.15
CA TYR A 48 1.16 -3.72 -9.27
C TYR A 48 1.27 -2.81 -10.49
N ARG A 49 1.16 -1.49 -10.30
CA ARG A 49 1.28 -0.51 -11.40
C ARG A 49 2.68 -0.47 -12.01
N CYS A 50 3.72 -0.73 -11.22
CA CYS A 50 5.10 -0.79 -11.69
C CYS A 50 5.33 -1.91 -12.72
N LEU A 51 4.54 -2.99 -12.70
CA LEU A 51 4.62 -4.04 -13.73
C LEU A 51 4.39 -3.48 -15.14
N TRP A 52 3.44 -2.55 -15.30
CA TRP A 52 3.21 -1.88 -16.58
C TRP A 52 4.10 -0.66 -16.81
N LYS A 53 4.40 0.11 -15.76
CA LYS A 53 5.21 1.34 -15.91
C LYS A 53 6.68 1.04 -16.25
N ARG A 54 7.24 -0.04 -15.71
CA ARG A 54 8.68 -0.36 -15.80
C ARG A 54 8.98 -1.59 -16.65
N HIS A 55 7.97 -2.44 -16.93
CA HIS A 55 8.14 -3.71 -17.64
C HIS A 55 9.13 -4.70 -17.00
N ASP A 56 9.42 -4.52 -15.71
CA ASP A 56 10.30 -5.37 -14.92
C ASP A 56 9.52 -6.05 -13.79
N ASN A 57 10.01 -7.21 -13.37
CA ASN A 57 9.48 -7.91 -12.20
C ASN A 57 9.62 -7.06 -10.93
N GLN A 58 8.60 -7.09 -10.07
CA GLN A 58 8.59 -6.38 -8.80
C GLN A 58 8.67 -7.35 -7.63
N CYS A 59 9.29 -6.92 -6.54
CA CYS A 59 9.33 -7.67 -5.28
C CYS A 59 9.11 -6.72 -4.09
N ILE A 60 8.50 -7.26 -3.03
CA ILE A 60 8.28 -6.54 -1.76
C ILE A 60 9.05 -7.30 -0.69
N LEU A 61 9.95 -6.61 0.00
CA LEU A 61 10.65 -7.12 1.17
C LEU A 61 9.95 -6.61 2.43
N ILE A 62 9.68 -7.52 3.37
CA ILE A 62 8.98 -7.24 4.63
C ILE A 62 9.98 -7.37 5.78
#